data_AF-A0A936BAB3-F1
#
_entry.id   AF-A0A936BAB3-F1
#
_cell.length_a   1.000
_cell.length_b   1.000
_cell.length_c   1.000
_cell.angle_alpha   90.00
_cell.angle_beta   90.00
_cell.angle_gamma   90.00
#
_symmetry.space_group_name_H-M   'P 1'
#
loop_
_entity.id
_entity.type
_entity.pdbx_description
1 polymer ?
#
loop_
_entity_poly.entity_id
_entity_poly.type
_entity_poly.pdbx_seq_one_letter_code
_entity_poly.pdbx_strand_id
1 'polypeptide(L)'
;MADNKQALFCPDCGRFLRRFEIWPNVAFHLDRCSTCTGIWFDQNEWQTLQVQNLHYHLNLFFSPVWQAKLKDEEMRQRFVKMYLETFGEADYEKIKVLRAWLAEHPQGNRLMAYLTDRDPYKG
;
A
#
# COMPACT_ATOMS: atom_id res chain seq x y z
N MET A 1 -20.11 5.49 11.70
CA MET A 1 -20.13 4.47 12.77
C MET A 1 -18.68 4.23 13.16
N ALA A 2 -18.34 4.44 14.44
CA ALA A 2 -16.95 4.45 14.89
C ALA A 2 -16.39 3.02 14.92
N ASP A 3 -15.30 2.80 14.18
CA ASP A 3 -14.46 1.62 14.28
C ASP A 3 -13.87 1.58 15.70
N ASN A 4 -14.49 0.80 16.59
CA ASN A 4 -14.08 0.66 17.97
C ASN A 4 -12.82 -0.19 17.97
N LYS A 5 -11.65 0.45 17.94
CA LYS A 5 -10.30 -0.13 18.02
C LYS A 5 -10.05 -0.80 19.38
N GLN A 6 -10.90 -1.74 19.79
CA GLN A 6 -10.63 -2.61 20.91
C GLN A 6 -9.76 -3.76 20.43
N ALA A 7 -8.69 -4.03 21.16
CA ALA A 7 -7.85 -5.19 20.89
C ALA A 7 -8.68 -6.45 21.10
N LEU A 8 -8.87 -7.21 20.02
CA LEU A 8 -9.64 -8.45 20.07
C LEU A 8 -8.78 -9.59 20.63
N PHE A 9 -9.39 -10.43 21.46
CA PHE A 9 -8.78 -11.63 22.00
C PHE A 9 -9.29 -12.85 21.24
N CYS A 10 -8.40 -13.80 21.00
CA CYS A 10 -8.74 -15.09 20.41
C CYS A 10 -9.61 -15.90 21.39
N PRO A 11 -10.84 -16.28 21.02
CA PRO A 11 -11.71 -17.12 21.84
C PRO A 11 -11.09 -18.46 22.25
N ASP A 12 -10.22 -19.03 21.40
CA ASP A 12 -9.65 -20.36 21.65
C ASP A 12 -8.48 -20.36 22.64
N CYS A 13 -7.69 -19.28 22.69
CA CYS A 13 -6.45 -19.26 23.46
C CYS A 13 -6.20 -17.98 24.26
N GLY A 14 -7.11 -17.00 24.23
CA GLY A 14 -7.07 -15.78 25.01
C GLY A 14 -5.97 -14.78 24.64
N ARG A 15 -5.22 -15.01 23.55
CA ARG A 15 -4.16 -14.09 23.08
C ARG A 15 -4.70 -13.06 22.09
N PHE A 16 -3.98 -11.95 21.95
CA PHE A 16 -4.34 -10.90 20.99
C PHE A 16 -4.42 -11.43 19.57
N LEU A 17 -5.50 -11.04 18.88
CA LEU A 17 -5.60 -11.16 17.44
C LEU A 17 -4.79 -10.04 16.78
N ARG A 18 -4.19 -10.37 15.64
CA ARG A 18 -3.54 -9.38 14.79
C ARG A 18 -4.40 -9.16 13.56
N ARG A 19 -4.61 -7.88 13.25
CA ARG A 19 -5.36 -7.41 12.09
C ARG A 19 -4.49 -7.41 10.84
N PHE A 20 -5.05 -7.90 9.74
CA PHE A 20 -4.42 -7.95 8.43
C PHE A 20 -5.35 -7.36 7.38
N GLU A 21 -4.84 -6.43 6.59
CA GLU A 21 -5.54 -5.93 5.42
C GLU A 21 -5.52 -6.98 4.32
N ILE A 22 -6.63 -7.11 3.60
CA ILE A 22 -6.78 -8.12 2.54
C ILE A 22 -6.76 -7.48 1.16
N TRP A 23 -7.22 -6.23 1.05
CA TRP A 23 -7.24 -5.46 -0.19
C TRP A 23 -6.74 -4.03 0.02
N PRO A 24 -6.14 -3.42 -1.02
CA PRO A 24 -5.78 -2.02 -0.97
C PRO A 24 -7.05 -1.16 -1.02
N ASN A 25 -7.10 -0.12 -0.20
CA ASN A 25 -8.16 0.89 -0.17
C ASN A 25 -9.57 0.38 0.16
N VAL A 26 -9.69 -0.80 0.76
CA VAL A 26 -10.95 -1.30 1.31
C VAL A 26 -10.79 -1.40 2.81
N ALA A 27 -11.76 -0.89 3.57
CA ALA A 27 -11.83 -1.06 5.03
C ALA A 27 -12.28 -2.49 5.39
N PHE A 28 -11.57 -3.49 4.84
CA PHE A 28 -11.85 -4.90 4.98
C PHE A 28 -10.59 -5.60 5.48
N HIS A 29 -10.71 -6.28 6.62
CA HIS A 29 -9.58 -6.84 7.34
C HIS A 29 -9.90 -8.24 7.80
N LEU A 30 -8.89 -9.03 8.16
CA LEU A 30 -9.08 -10.29 8.86
C LEU A 30 -8.22 -10.30 10.11
N ASP A 31 -8.77 -10.88 11.16
CA ASP A 31 -8.07 -11.02 12.42
C ASP A 31 -7.55 -12.45 12.56
N ARG A 32 -6.23 -12.59 12.79
CA ARG A 32 -5.59 -13.90 12.95
C ARG A 32 -4.86 -13.99 14.28
N CYS A 33 -5.07 -15.11 14.97
CA CYS A 33 -4.30 -15.40 16.16
C CYS A 33 -2.86 -15.80 15.80
N SER A 34 -1.88 -15.13 16.37
CA SER A 34 -0.46 -15.45 16.17
C SER A 34 -0.03 -16.79 16.81
N THR A 35 -0.87 -17.38 17.65
CA THR A 35 -0.52 -18.55 18.46
C THR A 35 -1.26 -19.81 18.03
N CYS A 36 -2.60 -19.81 18.03
CA CYS A 36 -3.37 -20.97 17.58
C CYS A 36 -3.66 -20.93 16.06
N THR A 37 -3.24 -19.88 15.36
CA THR A 37 -3.41 -19.67 13.92
C THR A 37 -4.85 -19.56 13.40
N GLY A 38 -5.85 -19.58 14.29
CA GLY A 38 -7.26 -19.36 13.95
C GLY A 38 -7.50 -18.00 13.29
N ILE A 39 -8.42 -17.99 12.32
CA ILE A 39 -8.81 -16.83 11.52
C ILE A 39 -10.24 -16.46 11.88
N TRP A 40 -10.46 -15.17 12.14
CA TRP A 40 -11.71 -14.60 12.59
C TRP A 40 -12.19 -13.56 11.59
N PHE A 41 -13.50 -13.54 11.35
CA PHE A 41 -14.19 -12.69 10.37
C PHE A 41 -15.27 -11.91 11.11
N ASP A 42 -15.42 -10.63 10.79
CA ASP A 42 -16.55 -9.83 11.25
C ASP A 42 -17.82 -10.17 10.45
N GLN A 43 -18.97 -9.77 10.99
CA GLN A 43 -20.26 -9.98 10.35
C GLN A 43 -20.29 -9.20 9.02
N ASN A 44 -20.45 -9.93 7.91
CA ASN A 44 -20.39 -9.51 6.49
C ASN A 44 -19.06 -9.74 5.77
N GLU A 45 -18.00 -10.16 6.48
CA GLU A 45 -16.69 -10.30 5.87
C GLU A 45 -16.53 -11.60 5.07
N TRP A 46 -17.06 -12.69 5.62
CA TRP A 46 -17.04 -14.00 4.99
C TRP A 46 -17.79 -14.01 3.65
N GLN A 47 -18.97 -13.40 3.61
CA GLN A 47 -19.79 -13.29 2.41
C GLN A 47 -19.07 -12.53 1.29
N THR A 48 -18.34 -11.48 1.66
CA THR A 48 -17.55 -10.68 0.72
C THR A 48 -16.44 -11.52 0.07
N LEU A 49 -15.75 -12.35 0.85
CA LEU A 49 -14.71 -13.25 0.32
C LEU A 49 -15.29 -14.31 -0.61
N GLN A 50 -16.47 -14.83 -0.31
CA GLN A 50 -17.14 -15.82 -1.15
C GLN A 50 -17.53 -15.22 -2.51
N VAL A 51 -18.14 -14.03 -2.53
CA VAL A 51 -18.52 -13.34 -3.78
C VAL A 51 -17.31 -13.06 -4.66
N GLN A 52 -16.17 -12.77 -4.06
CA GLN A 52 -14.91 -12.46 -4.76
C GLN A 52 -14.04 -13.70 -5.04
N ASN A 53 -14.49 -14.92 -4.70
CA ASN A 53 -13.73 -16.17 -4.79
C ASN A 53 -12.36 -16.15 -4.07
N LEU A 54 -12.20 -15.30 -3.07
CA LEU A 54 -10.94 -15.10 -2.36
C LEU A 54 -10.76 -16.03 -1.14
N HIS A 55 -11.79 -16.79 -0.77
CA HIS A 55 -11.74 -17.76 0.33
C HIS A 55 -10.77 -18.92 0.07
N TYR A 56 -10.41 -19.21 -1.18
CA TYR A 56 -9.46 -20.29 -1.53
C TYR A 56 -8.00 -19.98 -1.16
N HIS A 57 -7.68 -18.72 -0.87
CA HIS A 57 -6.31 -18.25 -0.70
C HIS A 57 -6.08 -17.49 0.60
N LEU A 58 -6.85 -17.78 1.66
CA LEU A 58 -6.76 -17.09 2.95
C LEU A 58 -5.33 -17.01 3.50
N ASN A 59 -4.56 -18.10 3.39
CA ASN A 59 -3.18 -18.15 3.88
C ASN A 59 -2.25 -17.15 3.18
N LEU A 60 -2.51 -16.80 1.92
CA LEU A 60 -1.70 -15.83 1.18
C LEU A 60 -1.84 -14.43 1.77
N PHE A 61 -3.03 -14.05 2.27
CA PHE A 61 -3.26 -12.73 2.86
C PHE A 61 -2.40 -12.48 4.09
N PHE A 62 -2.13 -13.52 4.88
CA PHE A 62 -1.29 -13.42 6.06
C PHE A 62 0.22 -13.53 5.75
N SER A 63 0.59 -13.70 4.49
CA SER A 63 2.00 -13.83 4.11
C SER A 63 2.71 -12.46 4.14
N PRO A 64 3.99 -12.41 4.54
CA PRO A 64 4.77 -11.17 4.51
C PRO A 64 4.83 -10.54 3.11
N VAL A 65 4.89 -11.35 2.07
CA VAL A 65 4.96 -10.89 0.67
C VAL A 65 3.67 -10.18 0.25
N TRP A 66 2.51 -10.73 0.61
CA TRP A 66 1.22 -10.09 0.32
C TRP A 66 1.06 -8.77 1.10
N GLN A 67 1.37 -8.80 2.40
CA GLN A 67 1.28 -7.61 3.25
C GLN A 67 2.23 -6.50 2.81
N ALA A 68 3.42 -6.83 2.30
CA ALA A 68 4.33 -5.85 1.70
C ALA A 68 3.72 -5.24 0.43
N LYS A 69 3.16 -6.06 -0.47
CA LYS A 69 2.49 -5.57 -1.69
C LYS A 69 1.35 -4.60 -1.41
N LEU A 70 0.50 -4.89 -0.41
CA LEU A 70 -0.59 -3.99 -0.05
C LEU A 70 -0.09 -2.63 0.44
N LYS A 71 0.93 -2.63 1.31
CA LYS A 71 1.56 -1.41 1.80
C LYS A 71 2.22 -0.61 0.67
N ASP A 72 2.90 -1.29 -0.25
CA ASP A 72 3.54 -0.64 -1.39
C ASP A 72 2.50 0.05 -2.29
N GLU A 73 1.38 -0.62 -2.56
CA GLU A 73 0.28 -0.07 -3.36
C GLU A 73 -0.41 1.10 -2.66
N GLU A 74 -0.75 0.97 -1.36
CA GLU A 74 -1.37 2.05 -0.59
C GLU A 74 -0.45 3.27 -0.50
N MET A 75 0.84 3.07 -0.20
CA MET A 75 1.84 4.14 -0.20
C MET A 75 1.93 4.80 -1.58
N ARG A 76 1.97 4.00 -2.66
CA ARG A 76 2.01 4.53 -4.04
C ARG A 76 0.82 5.43 -4.32
N GLN A 77 -0.40 5.00 -3.99
CA GLN A 77 -1.60 5.80 -4.21
C GLN A 77 -1.60 7.08 -3.38
N ARG A 78 -1.14 7.00 -2.12
CA ARG A 78 -0.96 8.17 -1.26
C ARG A 78 0.00 9.19 -1.88
N PHE A 79 1.14 8.74 -2.41
CA PHE A 79 2.09 9.61 -3.10
C PHE A 79 1.52 10.21 -4.38
N VAL A 80 0.83 9.42 -5.21
CA VAL A 80 0.15 9.92 -6.43
C VAL A 80 -0.82 11.04 -6.08
N LYS A 81 -1.71 10.80 -5.10
CA LYS A 81 -2.66 11.80 -4.63
C LYS A 81 -1.96 13.06 -4.11
N MET A 82 -0.96 12.90 -3.24
CA MET A 82 -0.16 14.01 -2.72
C MET A 82 0.49 14.83 -3.84
N TYR A 83 1.08 14.19 -4.85
CA TYR A 83 1.72 14.89 -5.96
C TYR A 83 0.73 15.59 -6.88
N LEU A 84 -0.43 14.99 -7.16
CA LEU A 84 -1.51 15.65 -7.90
C LEU A 84 -2.05 16.88 -7.15
N GLU A 85 -2.22 16.79 -5.83
CA GLU A 85 -2.66 17.92 -4.99
C GLU A 85 -1.59 19.02 -4.92
N THR A 86 -0.31 18.66 -4.87
CA THR A 86 0.79 19.62 -4.72
C THR A 86 1.16 20.32 -6.03
N PHE A 87 1.22 19.58 -7.14
CA PHE A 87 1.73 20.07 -8.42
C PHE A 87 0.64 20.28 -9.48
N GLY A 88 -0.54 19.69 -9.30
CA GLY A 88 -1.53 19.60 -10.37
C GLY A 88 -1.15 18.56 -11.44
N GLU A 89 -2.13 18.20 -12.26
CA GLU A 89 -2.00 17.11 -13.25
C GLU A 89 -0.92 17.40 -14.31
N ALA A 90 -0.93 18.60 -14.89
CA ALA A 90 -0.03 18.95 -15.98
C ALA A 90 1.44 18.90 -15.58
N ASP A 91 1.80 19.44 -14.41
CA ASP A 91 3.19 19.46 -13.96
C ASP A 91 3.61 18.11 -13.38
N TYR A 92 2.69 17.35 -12.77
CA TYR A 92 2.95 15.98 -12.35
C TYR A 92 3.28 15.06 -13.53
N GLU A 93 2.56 15.18 -14.66
CA GLU A 93 2.88 14.39 -15.85
C GLU A 93 4.23 14.79 -16.49
N LYS A 94 4.54 16.09 -16.53
CA LYS A 94 5.86 16.56 -17.00
C LYS A 94 7.00 15.97 -16.18
N ILE A 95 6.91 16.00 -14.85
CA ILE A 95 7.99 15.49 -13.99
C ILE A 95 8.11 13.96 -14.07
N LYS A 96 7.01 13.23 -14.29
CA LYS A 96 7.04 11.78 -14.56
C LYS A 96 7.79 11.45 -15.84
N VAL A 97 7.47 12.14 -16.93
CA VAL A 97 8.14 11.96 -18.23
C VAL A 97 9.62 12.29 -18.12
N LEU A 98 9.96 13.42 -17.50
CA LEU A 98 11.35 13.82 -17.29
C LEU A 98 12.12 12.78 -16.46
N ARG A 99 11.53 12.29 -15.38
CA ARG A 99 12.13 11.26 -14.52
C ARG A 99 12.38 9.95 -15.30
N ALA A 100 11.42 9.50 -16.10
CA ALA A 100 11.56 8.30 -16.92
C ALA A 100 12.71 8.46 -17.94
N TRP A 101 12.73 9.59 -18.65
CA TRP A 101 13.79 9.90 -19.59
C TRP A 101 15.18 9.97 -18.93
N LEU A 102 15.31 10.65 -17.78
CA LEU A 102 16.58 10.73 -17.05
C LEU A 102 17.10 9.37 -16.58
N ALA A 103 16.21 8.46 -16.19
CA ALA A 103 16.57 7.13 -15.70
C ALA A 103 17.13 6.22 -16.80
N GLU A 104 16.65 6.38 -18.04
CA GLU A 104 17.09 5.59 -19.19
C GLU A 104 18.26 6.24 -19.96
N HIS A 105 18.52 7.52 -19.73
CA HIS A 105 19.55 8.24 -20.48
C HIS A 105 20.97 7.86 -20.02
N PRO A 106 21.90 7.52 -20.94
CA PRO A 106 23.29 7.15 -20.60
C PRO A 106 24.05 8.21 -19.79
N GLN A 107 23.63 9.48 -19.93
CA GLN A 107 24.20 10.62 -19.21
C GLN A 107 23.25 11.22 -18.17
N GLY A 108 22.28 10.44 -17.65
CA GLY A 108 21.25 10.92 -16.72
C GLY A 108 21.79 11.72 -15.54
N ASN A 109 22.89 11.29 -14.93
CA ASN A 109 23.53 12.01 -13.82
C ASN A 109 24.03 13.42 -14.21
N ARG A 110 24.58 13.59 -15.42
CA ARG A 110 25.03 14.90 -15.92
C ARG A 110 23.85 15.82 -16.23
N LEU A 111 22.80 15.26 -16.82
CA LEU A 111 21.57 15.99 -17.11
C LEU A 111 20.88 16.47 -15.82
N MET A 112 20.87 15.63 -14.79
CA MET A 112 20.34 16.01 -13.48
C MET A 112 21.16 17.14 -12.85
N ALA A 113 22.50 17.05 -12.88
CA ALA A 113 23.37 18.11 -12.39
C ALA A 113 23.08 19.45 -13.09
N TYR A 114 22.94 19.42 -14.43
CA TYR A 114 22.56 20.58 -15.22
C TYR A 114 21.20 21.16 -14.83
N LEU A 115 20.19 20.30 -14.57
CA LEU A 115 18.84 20.73 -14.18
C LEU A 115 18.80 21.41 -12.81
N THR A 116 19.63 20.95 -11.87
CA THR A 116 19.67 21.45 -10.49
C THR A 116 20.62 22.62 -10.27
N ASP A 117 21.49 22.91 -11.24
CA ASP A 117 22.41 24.03 -11.17
C ASP A 117 21.63 25.36 -11.21
N ARG A 118 22.07 26.34 -10.41
CA ARG A 118 21.47 27.67 -10.38
C ARG A 118 21.80 28.49 -11.64
N ASP A 119 22.99 28.29 -12.22
CA ASP A 119 23.41 28.89 -13.48
C ASP A 119 24.41 27.94 -14.18
N PRO A 120 23.93 26.95 -14.96
CA PRO A 120 24.79 25.95 -15.59
C PRO A 120 25.74 26.51 -16.66
N TYR A 121 25.68 27.81 -16.93
CA TYR A 121 26.50 28.49 -17.92
C TYR A 121 27.52 29.44 -17.30
N LYS A 122 27.47 29.66 -15.99
CA LYS A 122 28.46 30.47 -15.26
C LYS A 122 29.10 29.63 -14.17
N GLY A 123 30.40 29.41 -14.32
CA GLY A 123 31.23 28.77 -13.30
C GLY A 123 31.35 29.61 -12.04
#